data_AF-A0A966F9M9-F1
#
_entry.id   AF-A0A966F9M9-F1
#
_cell.length_a   1.000
_cell.length_b   1.000
_cell.length_c   1.000
_cell.angle_alpha   90.00
_cell.angle_beta   90.00
_cell.angle_gamma   90.00
#
_symmetry.space_group_name_H-M   'P 1'
#
loop_
_entity.id
_entity.type
_entity.pdbx_description
1 polymer ?
#
loop_
_entity_poly.entity_id
_entity_poly.type
_entity_poly.pdbx_seq_one_letter_code
_entity_poly.pdbx_strand_id
1 'polypeptide(L)'
;TRVTSDFYSTGSPVFDPDGKYLYVLTNRSFDPSYSDLDNSFVYANSTQVAAIALRKEIASPLAARNDTDGDDTKADKADKAGKDGKDDTAASGKKDDASAKDGKAGKGDKTESPKPPKPVEIDLDGFEQRLVVLPLKAGNYDRLAAVSGKVVVRRLPRTGSADEARPIVFWDLTEREEKTVLADADFFQLTAEGKKALVRKKDDWAFIEIKPDQKIDKKLPTSELTMTVEPPAEWRQIFTDAWRFERDMFYDPKLHQVDWNTMRVRYGKLLDDSVTRWDVNFVIGELIAELNSSHSYRGGGDVEKPLDTGVGLLGVDFAVDSGAYRIARILRGAPYDNEVRSPLVEPGINVKEGDWLLAVNRTPLDVKTDPWAAFAGLAGKTVLLTVNSKPTMEGAREVLVETLSDEGRLRNLAWIEGKRQVVAKLSQ
;
A
#
# COMPACT_ATOMS: atom_id res chain seq x y z
N THR A 1 -1.74 -28.06 -7.70
CA THR A 1 -2.69 -28.97 -7.04
C THR A 1 -3.28 -28.28 -5.84
N ARG A 2 -4.58 -28.43 -5.59
CA ARG A 2 -5.23 -27.92 -4.38
C ARG A 2 -4.86 -28.80 -3.19
N VAL A 3 -4.47 -28.20 -2.07
CA VAL A 3 -3.96 -28.90 -0.87
C VAL A 3 -4.79 -28.66 0.40
N THR A 4 -5.76 -27.76 0.34
CA THR A 4 -6.73 -27.47 1.42
C THR A 4 -8.15 -27.41 0.87
N SER A 5 -9.14 -27.69 1.71
CA SER A 5 -10.57 -27.53 1.44
C SER A 5 -10.99 -26.05 1.34
N ASP A 6 -12.25 -25.77 0.95
CA ASP A 6 -12.80 -24.40 0.79
C ASP A 6 -13.39 -23.87 2.11
N PHE A 7 -13.33 -24.64 3.19
CA PHE A 7 -13.98 -24.29 4.44
C PHE A 7 -13.34 -23.05 5.09
N TYR A 8 -12.02 -22.90 4.97
CA TYR A 8 -11.29 -21.72 5.42
C TYR A 8 -10.62 -21.03 4.24
N SER A 9 -10.55 -19.69 4.29
CA SER A 9 -9.67 -18.94 3.40
C SER A 9 -8.21 -19.28 3.76
N THR A 10 -7.50 -19.90 2.83
CA THR A 10 -6.08 -20.22 2.96
C THR A 10 -5.36 -19.82 1.67
N GLY A 11 -4.24 -19.12 1.78
CA GLY A 11 -3.49 -18.60 0.64
C GLY A 11 -2.03 -18.32 0.95
N SER A 12 -1.35 -17.67 0.01
CA SER A 12 0.07 -17.29 0.10
C SER A 12 1.02 -18.47 0.41
N PRO A 13 0.98 -19.58 -0.35
CA PRO A 13 1.83 -20.74 -0.06
C PRO A 13 3.31 -20.43 -0.24
N VAL A 14 4.14 -20.82 0.74
CA VAL A 14 5.60 -20.69 0.70
C VAL A 14 6.25 -21.99 1.17
N PHE A 15 7.08 -22.59 0.33
CA PHE A 15 7.87 -23.75 0.73
C PHE A 15 8.99 -23.34 1.70
N ASP A 16 9.17 -24.15 2.72
CA ASP A 16 10.36 -24.15 3.54
C ASP A 16 11.60 -24.48 2.68
N PRO A 17 12.68 -23.68 2.71
CA PRO A 17 13.93 -23.99 2.02
C PRO A 17 14.53 -25.36 2.41
N ASP A 18 14.22 -25.84 3.62
CA ASP A 18 14.68 -27.15 4.09
C ASP A 18 13.78 -28.32 3.63
N GLY A 19 12.71 -28.03 2.86
CA GLY A 19 11.81 -29.03 2.29
C GLY A 19 11.00 -29.79 3.33
N LYS A 20 10.71 -29.16 4.48
CA LYS A 20 9.93 -29.79 5.56
C LYS A 20 8.48 -29.34 5.61
N TYR A 21 8.23 -28.05 5.39
CA TYR A 21 6.90 -27.46 5.56
C TYR A 21 6.44 -26.68 4.33
N LEU A 22 5.13 -26.59 4.16
CA LEU A 22 4.47 -25.55 3.39
C LEU A 22 3.86 -24.54 4.37
N TYR A 23 4.33 -23.29 4.35
CA TYR A 23 3.74 -22.22 5.12
C TYR A 23 2.60 -21.56 4.35
N VAL A 24 1.54 -21.17 5.07
CA VAL A 24 0.36 -20.51 4.49
C VAL A 24 -0.16 -19.43 5.43
N LEU A 25 -0.90 -18.47 4.86
CA LEU A 25 -1.78 -17.58 5.63
C LEU A 25 -3.19 -18.17 5.62
N THR A 26 -3.86 -18.21 6.76
CA THR A 26 -5.20 -18.78 6.88
C THR A 26 -6.09 -18.02 7.83
N ASN A 27 -7.37 -17.85 7.50
CA ASN A 27 -8.36 -17.21 8.37
C ASN A 27 -9.03 -18.27 9.25
N ARG A 28 -8.44 -18.55 10.42
CA ARG A 28 -8.93 -19.57 11.37
C ARG A 28 -9.08 -19.05 12.81
N SER A 29 -8.79 -17.76 13.04
CA SER A 29 -9.03 -17.13 14.34
C SER A 29 -10.42 -16.49 14.36
N PHE A 30 -11.27 -16.97 15.27
CA PHE A 30 -12.63 -16.50 15.48
C PHE A 30 -12.73 -15.74 16.81
N ASP A 31 -12.29 -14.48 16.79
CA ASP A 31 -12.35 -13.57 17.93
C ASP A 31 -13.19 -12.33 17.54
N PRO A 32 -14.53 -12.40 17.65
CA PRO A 32 -15.39 -11.33 17.20
C PRO A 32 -15.47 -10.19 18.21
N SER A 33 -15.56 -8.96 17.71
CA SER A 33 -16.05 -7.81 18.47
C SER A 33 -17.54 -7.61 18.22
N TYR A 34 -18.30 -7.28 19.25
CA TYR A 34 -19.67 -6.80 19.06
C TYR A 34 -19.65 -5.35 18.59
N SER A 35 -20.50 -5.00 17.63
CA SER A 35 -20.58 -3.64 17.08
C SER A 35 -21.22 -2.67 18.08
N ASP A 36 -20.61 -1.49 18.24
CA ASP A 36 -21.16 -0.41 19.09
C ASP A 36 -22.33 0.33 18.41
N LEU A 37 -22.55 0.10 17.11
CA LEU A 37 -23.53 0.84 16.31
C LEU A 37 -24.77 0.00 15.98
N ASP A 38 -24.62 -1.31 15.84
CA ASP A 38 -25.68 -2.22 15.44
C ASP A 38 -25.55 -3.59 16.13
N ASN A 39 -26.53 -4.47 15.94
CA ASN A 39 -26.55 -5.79 16.56
C ASN A 39 -25.78 -6.83 15.73
N SER A 40 -24.53 -6.53 15.37
CA SER A 40 -23.69 -7.39 14.54
C SER A 40 -22.37 -7.77 15.22
N PHE A 41 -21.78 -8.89 14.77
CA PHE A 41 -20.43 -9.31 15.16
C PHE A 41 -19.45 -9.04 14.02
N VAL A 42 -18.28 -8.49 14.36
CA VAL A 42 -17.21 -8.18 13.42
C VAL A 42 -16.01 -9.08 13.71
N TYR A 43 -15.68 -9.97 12.77
CA TYR A 43 -14.48 -10.80 12.81
C TYR A 43 -13.32 -10.08 12.11
N ALA A 44 -12.78 -9.08 12.79
CA ALA A 44 -11.59 -8.38 12.33
C ALA A 44 -10.33 -9.18 12.67
N ASN A 45 -9.28 -9.10 11.84
CA ASN A 45 -7.95 -9.63 12.16
C ASN A 45 -7.86 -11.17 12.30
N SER A 46 -8.61 -11.92 11.49
CA SER A 46 -8.70 -13.39 11.58
C SER A 46 -7.49 -14.17 11.04
N THR A 47 -6.55 -13.48 10.36
CA THR A 47 -5.45 -14.14 9.63
C THR A 47 -4.40 -14.67 10.60
N GLN A 48 -4.00 -15.92 10.41
CA GLN A 48 -2.95 -16.59 11.15
C GLN A 48 -1.91 -17.17 10.19
N VAL A 49 -0.69 -17.35 10.68
CA VAL A 49 0.37 -18.06 9.96
C VAL A 49 0.31 -19.53 10.36
N ALA A 50 0.32 -20.43 9.39
CA ALA A 50 0.32 -21.87 9.64
C ALA A 50 1.41 -22.57 8.85
N ALA A 51 1.83 -23.73 9.35
CA ALA A 51 2.77 -24.63 8.70
C ALA A 51 2.11 -25.99 8.49
N ILE A 52 2.28 -26.57 7.30
CA ILE A 52 1.78 -27.90 6.96
C ILE A 52 2.99 -28.77 6.68
N ALA A 53 3.16 -29.86 7.44
CA ALA A 53 4.22 -30.82 7.18
C ALA A 53 4.06 -31.47 5.80
N LEU A 54 5.12 -31.44 4.99
CA LEU A 54 5.09 -31.96 3.62
C LEU A 54 4.98 -33.49 3.57
N ARG A 55 5.48 -34.17 4.60
CA ARG A 55 5.52 -35.63 4.73
C ARG A 55 5.07 -36.07 6.12
N LYS A 56 4.62 -37.32 6.25
CA LYS A 56 3.98 -37.82 7.49
C LYS A 56 4.93 -37.94 8.68
N GLU A 57 6.20 -38.19 8.42
CA GLU A 57 7.26 -38.38 9.43
C GLU A 57 7.83 -37.06 9.98
N ILE A 58 7.51 -35.93 9.34
CA ILE A 58 7.98 -34.62 9.79
C ILE A 58 7.19 -34.23 11.03
N ALA A 59 7.90 -34.07 12.15
CA ALA A 59 7.32 -33.62 13.40
C ALA A 59 6.62 -32.26 13.25
N SER A 60 5.62 -32.01 14.09
CA SER A 60 5.02 -30.67 14.20
C SER A 60 6.09 -29.63 14.56
N PRO A 61 6.07 -28.42 13.97
CA PRO A 61 6.96 -27.33 14.40
C PRO A 61 6.75 -26.95 15.88
N LEU A 62 5.59 -27.29 16.43
CA LEU A 62 5.20 -27.07 17.82
C LEU A 62 5.14 -28.38 18.64
N ALA A 63 5.81 -29.45 18.20
CA ALA A 63 5.87 -30.71 18.96
C ALA A 63 6.27 -30.47 20.44
N ALA A 64 5.72 -31.24 21.37
CA ALA A 64 6.08 -31.10 22.79
C ALA A 64 7.60 -31.27 22.96
N ARG A 65 8.22 -30.39 23.74
CA ARG A 65 9.62 -30.53 24.18
C ARG A 65 9.58 -31.01 25.62
N ASN A 66 10.42 -31.97 25.95
CA ASN A 66 10.61 -32.38 27.34
C ASN A 66 11.80 -31.61 27.90
N ASP A 67 11.62 -30.94 29.04
CA ASP A 67 12.66 -30.13 29.69
C ASP A 67 13.58 -30.99 30.59
N THR A 68 13.38 -32.32 30.60
CA THR A 68 14.29 -33.27 31.24
C THR A 68 15.22 -33.88 30.20
N ASP A 69 16.51 -33.66 30.44
CA ASP A 69 17.71 -34.16 29.73
C ASP A 69 18.14 -33.35 28.49
N GLY A 70 19.14 -32.50 28.72
CA GLY A 70 19.97 -31.96 27.67
C GLY A 70 20.80 -33.07 27.01
N ASP A 71 21.03 -32.88 25.71
CA ASP A 71 21.82 -33.72 24.79
C ASP A 71 21.03 -34.79 24.02
N ASP A 72 20.40 -34.38 22.93
CA ASP A 72 20.07 -35.27 21.80
C ASP A 72 20.05 -34.52 20.44
N THR A 73 21.06 -33.66 20.23
CA THR A 73 21.37 -33.09 18.88
C THR A 73 22.84 -33.24 18.49
N LYS A 74 23.53 -34.26 19.01
CA LYS A 74 24.91 -34.60 18.60
C LYS A 74 25.11 -36.03 18.09
N ALA A 75 24.07 -36.74 17.73
CA ALA A 75 24.19 -38.04 17.06
C ALA A 75 23.96 -37.92 15.54
N ASP A 76 24.81 -37.14 14.84
CA ASP A 76 24.93 -37.26 13.36
C ASP A 76 26.25 -36.71 12.79
N LYS A 77 27.29 -36.60 13.63
CA LYS A 77 28.66 -36.28 13.20
C LYS A 77 29.70 -37.09 13.97
N ALA A 78 29.67 -38.41 13.83
CA ALA A 78 30.80 -39.25 14.23
C ALA A 78 30.78 -40.56 13.47
N ASP A 79 31.10 -40.53 12.17
CA ASP A 79 31.65 -41.71 11.49
C ASP A 79 32.48 -41.28 10.29
N LYS A 80 33.74 -40.93 10.58
CA LYS A 80 34.93 -41.09 9.72
C LYS A 80 36.13 -40.44 10.40
N ALA A 81 36.77 -41.17 11.30
CA ALA A 81 38.19 -40.98 11.58
C ALA A 81 38.76 -42.24 12.25
N GLY A 82 39.66 -42.91 11.55
CA GLY A 82 40.44 -44.01 12.10
C GLY A 82 41.31 -44.68 11.04
N LYS A 83 42.49 -44.13 10.75
CA LYS A 83 43.77 -44.76 11.12
C LYS A 83 45.01 -44.03 10.58
N ASP A 84 45.95 -43.86 11.52
CA ASP A 84 47.43 -43.87 11.44
C ASP A 84 48.08 -42.74 10.59
N GLY A 85 48.83 -41.76 11.13
CA GLY A 85 49.99 -41.80 12.05
C GLY A 85 51.29 -41.72 11.23
N LYS A 86 52.39 -41.01 11.52
CA LYS A 86 52.81 -39.87 12.36
C LYS A 86 54.26 -39.55 11.89
N ASP A 87 54.74 -38.31 12.11
CA ASP A 87 56.16 -37.85 12.08
C ASP A 87 56.83 -37.78 10.66
N ASP A 88 57.61 -36.77 10.24
CA ASP A 88 58.48 -35.82 10.94
C ASP A 88 58.70 -34.50 10.15
N THR A 89 59.08 -33.48 10.91
CA THR A 89 59.61 -32.15 10.60
C THR A 89 60.84 -32.08 9.68
N ALA A 90 60.93 -31.07 8.80
CA ALA A 90 62.15 -30.27 8.57
C ALA A 90 61.89 -29.03 7.68
N ALA A 91 62.73 -28.01 7.88
CA ALA A 91 62.50 -26.61 7.54
C ALA A 91 63.14 -26.13 6.21
N SER A 92 62.68 -24.94 5.80
CA SER A 92 63.48 -23.81 5.27
C SER A 92 64.22 -23.95 3.92
N GLY A 93 63.95 -23.02 3.00
CA GLY A 93 64.91 -22.68 1.93
C GLY A 93 64.37 -21.85 0.77
N LYS A 94 64.70 -20.55 0.79
CA LYS A 94 64.31 -19.44 -0.09
C LYS A 94 65.18 -19.36 -1.37
N LYS A 95 64.62 -18.94 -2.52
CA LYS A 95 65.05 -17.87 -3.47
C LYS A 95 64.72 -18.14 -4.96
N ASP A 96 63.97 -17.20 -5.56
CA ASP A 96 64.29 -16.28 -6.69
C ASP A 96 65.34 -16.76 -7.73
N ASP A 97 65.28 -16.55 -9.06
CA ASP A 97 64.61 -15.54 -9.89
C ASP A 97 64.72 -15.89 -11.41
N ALA A 98 63.84 -15.32 -12.25
CA ALA A 98 63.89 -15.05 -13.72
C ALA A 98 64.16 -16.21 -14.74
N SER A 99 63.60 -16.30 -15.95
CA SER A 99 63.01 -15.29 -16.85
C SER A 99 62.14 -15.93 -17.97
N ALA A 100 61.11 -15.17 -18.37
CA ALA A 100 60.65 -14.93 -19.76
C ALA A 100 59.91 -15.99 -20.62
N LYS A 101 58.66 -15.57 -20.95
CA LYS A 101 57.96 -15.57 -22.25
C LYS A 101 56.99 -16.70 -22.65
N ASP A 102 55.72 -16.28 -22.66
CA ASP A 102 54.72 -16.35 -23.73
C ASP A 102 54.36 -17.69 -24.37
N GLY A 103 53.11 -18.12 -24.12
CA GLY A 103 52.44 -19.21 -24.83
C GLY A 103 51.01 -19.46 -24.32
N LYS A 104 50.10 -18.51 -24.58
CA LYS A 104 48.67 -18.57 -24.22
C LYS A 104 47.91 -19.53 -25.16
N ALA A 105 47.51 -20.70 -24.68
CA ALA A 105 46.42 -21.49 -25.28
C ALA A 105 45.80 -22.49 -24.28
N GLY A 106 44.56 -22.21 -23.88
CA GLY A 106 43.48 -23.18 -23.64
C GLY A 106 43.69 -24.28 -22.59
N LYS A 107 43.16 -24.06 -21.38
CA LYS A 107 42.63 -25.17 -20.56
C LYS A 107 41.36 -24.71 -19.85
N GLY A 108 40.24 -25.23 -20.35
CA GLY A 108 38.90 -24.93 -19.85
C GLY A 108 38.75 -25.30 -18.39
N ASP A 109 38.37 -24.30 -17.61
CA ASP A 109 37.91 -24.44 -16.24
C ASP A 109 36.56 -25.17 -16.30
N LYS A 110 36.54 -26.43 -15.87
CA LYS A 110 35.30 -27.19 -15.68
C LYS A 110 34.59 -26.58 -14.47
N THR A 111 33.75 -25.60 -14.74
CA THR A 111 32.74 -25.13 -13.81
C THR A 111 31.85 -26.32 -13.46
N GLU A 112 32.01 -26.88 -12.26
CA GLU A 112 31.07 -27.85 -11.72
C GLU A 112 29.68 -27.21 -11.74
N SER A 113 28.82 -27.74 -12.61
CA SER A 113 27.41 -27.37 -12.64
C SER A 113 26.81 -27.72 -11.27
N PRO A 114 26.06 -26.81 -10.63
CA PRO A 114 25.48 -27.07 -9.32
C PRO A 114 24.61 -28.32 -9.39
N LYS A 115 24.84 -29.26 -8.46
CA LYS A 115 24.06 -30.48 -8.31
C LYS A 115 22.57 -30.10 -8.25
N PRO A 116 21.69 -30.74 -9.04
CA PRO A 116 20.27 -30.45 -8.96
C PRO A 116 19.78 -30.67 -7.52
N PRO A 117 18.93 -29.78 -6.98
CA PRO A 117 18.39 -29.94 -5.64
C PRO A 117 17.71 -31.30 -5.52
N LYS A 118 17.83 -31.94 -4.35
CA LYS A 118 17.15 -33.21 -4.09
C LYS A 118 15.64 -33.01 -4.30
N PRO A 119 14.93 -33.95 -4.98
CA PRO A 119 13.49 -33.88 -5.13
C PRO A 119 12.81 -33.75 -3.76
N VAL A 120 11.89 -32.80 -3.64
CA VAL A 120 11.06 -32.66 -2.43
C VAL A 120 9.91 -33.66 -2.54
N GLU A 121 9.92 -34.67 -1.68
CA GLU A 121 8.82 -35.61 -1.54
C GLU A 121 7.67 -34.97 -0.75
N ILE A 122 6.45 -35.13 -1.27
CA ILE A 122 5.21 -34.58 -0.71
C ILE A 122 4.18 -35.69 -0.65
N ASP A 123 3.74 -36.03 0.56
CA ASP A 123 2.61 -36.92 0.78
C ASP A 123 1.33 -36.09 0.67
N LEU A 124 0.39 -36.38 -0.23
CA LEU A 124 -0.86 -35.60 -0.30
C LEU A 124 -1.97 -36.14 0.61
N ASP A 125 -1.87 -37.41 1.02
CA ASP A 125 -2.83 -38.04 1.92
C ASP A 125 -2.82 -37.34 3.30
N GLY A 126 -3.99 -36.95 3.79
CA GLY A 126 -4.14 -36.22 5.06
C GLY A 126 -3.41 -34.87 5.11
N PHE A 127 -3.08 -34.23 3.98
CA PHE A 127 -2.27 -33.00 3.96
C PHE A 127 -2.83 -31.88 4.84
N GLU A 128 -4.10 -31.52 4.66
CA GLU A 128 -4.72 -30.46 5.47
C GLU A 128 -4.77 -30.79 6.97
N GLN A 129 -4.85 -32.07 7.35
CA GLN A 129 -4.87 -32.50 8.77
C GLN A 129 -3.54 -32.25 9.47
N ARG A 130 -2.44 -32.09 8.72
CA ARG A 130 -1.11 -31.77 9.24
C ARG A 130 -0.87 -30.27 9.46
N LEU A 131 -1.88 -29.44 9.21
CA LEU A 131 -1.77 -28.00 9.42
C LEU A 131 -1.66 -27.67 10.91
N VAL A 132 -0.61 -26.94 11.26
CA VAL A 132 -0.36 -26.42 12.60
C VAL A 132 -0.30 -24.91 12.54
N VAL A 133 -1.17 -24.24 13.31
CA VAL A 133 -1.15 -22.78 13.44
C VAL A 133 0.04 -22.38 14.31
N LEU A 134 0.90 -21.50 13.79
CA LEU A 134 2.02 -20.94 14.54
C LEU A 134 1.49 -19.87 15.50
N PRO A 135 2.05 -19.74 16.71
CA PRO A 135 1.49 -18.89 17.78
C PRO A 135 1.87 -17.41 17.61
N LEU A 136 1.86 -16.91 16.37
CA LEU A 136 1.82 -15.47 16.14
C LEU A 136 0.39 -14.98 16.42
N LYS A 137 0.27 -13.79 17.03
CA LYS A 137 -1.04 -13.18 17.31
C LYS A 137 -1.84 -13.01 16.01
N ALA A 138 -3.06 -13.55 15.95
CA ALA A 138 -3.94 -13.39 14.79
C ALA A 138 -4.09 -11.90 14.42
N GLY A 139 -4.05 -11.58 13.12
CA GLY A 139 -3.82 -10.24 12.63
C GLY A 139 -4.18 -10.06 11.16
N ASN A 140 -3.63 -9.00 10.59
CA ASN A 140 -3.56 -8.79 9.16
C ASN A 140 -2.11 -9.01 8.73
N TYR A 141 -1.89 -9.92 7.78
CA TYR A 141 -0.56 -10.33 7.34
C TYR A 141 -0.48 -10.33 5.82
N ASP A 142 0.67 -9.96 5.29
CA ASP A 142 1.01 -10.18 3.90
C ASP A 142 2.47 -10.59 3.73
N ARG A 143 2.88 -10.82 2.47
CA ARG A 143 4.28 -11.11 2.09
C ARG A 143 4.88 -12.25 2.93
N LEU A 144 4.17 -13.37 3.06
CA LEU A 144 4.73 -14.56 3.69
C LEU A 144 6.00 -15.00 2.95
N ALA A 145 7.03 -15.33 3.71
CA ALA A 145 8.31 -15.81 3.20
C ALA A 145 8.95 -16.76 4.23
N ALA A 146 9.96 -17.52 3.80
CA ALA A 146 10.64 -18.48 4.66
C ALA A 146 12.15 -18.45 4.40
N VAL A 147 12.91 -18.58 5.48
CA VAL A 147 14.35 -18.90 5.48
C VAL A 147 14.53 -20.13 6.36
N SER A 148 15.66 -20.83 6.26
CA SER A 148 15.89 -22.03 7.08
C SER A 148 15.63 -21.74 8.58
N GLY A 149 14.72 -22.52 9.17
CA GLY A 149 14.30 -22.41 10.57
C GLY A 149 13.42 -21.21 10.96
N LYS A 150 13.10 -20.29 10.05
CA LYS A 150 12.28 -19.09 10.37
C LYS A 150 11.21 -18.80 9.32
N VAL A 151 10.06 -18.37 9.79
CA VAL A 151 8.97 -17.87 8.93
C VAL A 151 8.92 -16.35 9.04
N VAL A 152 9.03 -15.65 7.93
CA VAL A 152 9.06 -14.18 7.87
C VAL A 152 7.74 -13.68 7.30
N VAL A 153 7.13 -12.69 7.95
CA VAL A 153 5.89 -12.05 7.49
C VAL A 153 5.97 -10.55 7.71
N ARG A 154 5.18 -9.81 6.94
CA ARG A 154 4.88 -8.42 7.29
C ARG A 154 3.50 -8.36 7.90
N ARG A 155 3.42 -7.72 9.07
CA ARG A 155 2.17 -7.43 9.77
C ARG A 155 1.65 -6.09 9.26
N LEU A 156 0.37 -6.05 8.94
CA LEU A 156 -0.33 -4.82 8.58
C LEU A 156 -1.06 -4.27 9.81
N PRO A 157 -1.40 -2.97 9.82
CA PRO A 157 -2.28 -2.38 10.81
C PRO A 157 -3.50 -3.25 11.09
N ARG A 158 -3.78 -3.44 12.38
CA ARG A 158 -4.99 -4.14 12.78
C ARG A 158 -6.20 -3.28 12.41
N THR A 159 -7.24 -3.91 11.90
CA THR A 159 -8.51 -3.22 11.63
C THR A 159 -9.04 -2.64 12.94
N GLY A 160 -9.32 -1.33 12.94
CA GLY A 160 -9.78 -0.57 14.11
C GLY A 160 -8.66 -0.04 15.03
N SER A 161 -7.38 -0.23 14.69
CA SER A 161 -6.26 0.35 15.45
C SER A 161 -5.86 1.72 14.91
N ALA A 162 -5.38 2.60 15.80
CA ALA A 162 -4.72 3.86 15.43
C ALA A 162 -3.25 3.66 15.03
N ASP A 163 -2.69 2.46 15.22
CA ASP A 163 -1.33 2.13 14.80
C ASP A 163 -1.27 1.92 13.27
N GLU A 164 -0.37 2.65 12.62
CA GLU A 164 -0.15 2.57 11.17
C GLU A 164 1.10 1.78 10.79
N ALA A 165 1.91 1.36 11.77
CA ALA A 165 3.17 0.67 11.55
C ALA A 165 2.96 -0.68 10.87
N ARG A 166 3.88 -1.02 9.98
CA ARG A 166 3.87 -2.27 9.20
C ARG A 166 5.13 -3.08 9.46
N PRO A 167 5.30 -3.69 10.65
CA PRO A 167 6.54 -4.35 11.00
C PRO A 167 6.76 -5.61 10.17
N ILE A 168 8.02 -5.86 9.82
CA ILE A 168 8.48 -7.17 9.35
C ILE A 168 8.91 -7.95 10.59
N VAL A 169 8.32 -9.11 10.79
CA VAL A 169 8.63 -10.00 11.91
C VAL A 169 9.02 -11.38 11.39
N PHE A 170 9.80 -12.12 12.16
CA PHE A 170 9.95 -13.55 11.95
C PHE A 170 9.51 -14.35 13.17
N TRP A 171 9.03 -15.56 12.92
CA TRP A 171 8.86 -16.61 13.91
C TRP A 171 10.00 -17.61 13.78
N ASP A 172 10.80 -17.77 14.84
CA ASP A 172 11.84 -18.78 14.90
C ASP A 172 11.24 -20.11 15.37
N LEU A 173 11.33 -21.15 14.55
CA LEU A 173 10.75 -22.47 14.85
C LEU A 173 11.52 -23.20 15.95
N THR A 174 12.81 -22.86 16.13
CA THR A 174 13.67 -23.43 17.16
C THR A 174 13.46 -22.72 18.47
N GLU A 175 13.53 -21.39 18.51
CA GLU A 175 13.35 -20.65 19.76
C GLU A 175 11.87 -20.56 20.18
N ARG A 176 10.93 -20.73 19.23
CA ARG A 176 9.50 -20.49 19.41
C ARG A 176 9.22 -19.08 19.89
N GLU A 177 9.87 -18.13 19.25
CA GLU A 177 9.74 -16.70 19.55
C GLU A 177 9.49 -15.90 18.27
N GLU A 178 8.67 -14.85 18.42
CA GLU A 178 8.53 -13.80 17.41
C GLU A 178 9.58 -12.72 17.68
N LYS A 179 10.29 -12.28 16.63
CA LYS A 179 11.20 -11.14 16.70
C LYS A 179 10.93 -10.16 15.57
N THR A 180 11.03 -8.88 15.87
CA THR A 180 10.87 -7.80 14.89
C THR A 180 12.16 -7.61 14.12
N VAL A 181 12.12 -7.81 12.81
CA VAL A 181 13.23 -7.53 11.89
C VAL A 181 13.33 -6.03 11.62
N LEU A 182 12.21 -5.40 11.28
CA LEU A 182 12.15 -3.99 10.95
C LEU A 182 10.82 -3.45 11.46
N ALA A 183 10.85 -2.37 12.23
CA ALA A 183 9.67 -1.84 12.92
C ALA A 183 8.56 -1.35 11.97
N ASP A 184 8.93 -0.88 10.78
CA ASP A 184 7.96 -0.33 9.83
C ASP A 184 8.48 -0.38 8.37
N ALA A 185 7.72 -1.01 7.48
CA ALA A 185 8.03 -1.10 6.05
C ALA A 185 6.78 -1.21 5.16
N ASP A 186 6.82 -0.56 4.00
CA ASP A 186 5.77 -0.63 2.98
C ASP A 186 5.90 -1.85 2.04
N PHE A 187 7.04 -2.54 2.08
CA PHE A 187 7.29 -3.73 1.27
C PHE A 187 8.50 -4.50 1.81
N PHE A 188 8.50 -5.83 1.62
CA PHE A 188 9.73 -6.61 1.60
C PHE A 188 9.69 -7.77 0.60
N GLN A 189 10.86 -8.21 0.18
CA GLN A 189 11.05 -9.42 -0.61
C GLN A 189 12.42 -10.04 -0.30
N LEU A 190 12.46 -11.34 -0.02
CA LEU A 190 13.71 -12.07 0.19
C LEU A 190 14.52 -12.16 -1.11
N THR A 191 15.85 -12.13 -0.98
CA THR A 191 16.74 -12.54 -2.07
C THR A 191 16.59 -14.03 -2.34
N ALA A 192 16.95 -14.49 -3.54
CA ALA A 192 16.83 -15.90 -3.93
C ALA A 192 17.56 -16.87 -2.96
N GLU A 193 18.66 -16.42 -2.34
CA GLU A 193 19.42 -17.19 -1.34
C GLU A 193 18.82 -17.12 0.08
N GLY A 194 17.80 -16.28 0.33
CA GLY A 194 17.17 -16.10 1.64
C GLY A 194 18.03 -15.39 2.70
N LYS A 195 19.22 -14.88 2.35
CA LYS A 195 20.15 -14.24 3.31
C LYS A 195 19.81 -12.78 3.61
N LYS A 196 19.20 -12.09 2.65
CA LYS A 196 18.85 -10.67 2.73
C LYS A 196 17.42 -10.46 2.25
N ALA A 197 16.86 -9.30 2.57
CA ALA A 197 15.62 -8.81 1.99
C ALA A 197 15.83 -7.44 1.37
N LEU A 198 15.23 -7.21 0.21
CA LEU A 198 14.94 -5.86 -0.28
C LEU A 198 13.72 -5.35 0.49
N VAL A 199 13.84 -4.17 1.11
CA VAL A 199 12.75 -3.49 1.82
C VAL A 199 12.50 -2.11 1.23
N ARG A 200 11.27 -1.60 1.43
CA ARG A 200 10.90 -0.22 1.09
C ARG A 200 10.15 0.44 2.24
N LYS A 201 10.42 1.72 2.48
CA LYS A 201 9.55 2.63 3.25
C LYS A 201 9.42 3.94 2.49
N LYS A 202 8.20 4.34 2.13
CA LYS A 202 7.94 5.45 1.19
C LYS A 202 8.79 5.28 -0.08
N ASP A 203 9.72 6.19 -0.33
CA ASP A 203 10.62 6.19 -1.48
C ASP A 203 11.99 5.55 -1.18
N ASP A 204 12.26 5.24 0.09
CA ASP A 204 13.53 4.65 0.50
C ASP A 204 13.54 3.15 0.27
N TRP A 205 14.46 2.68 -0.56
CA TRP A 205 14.75 1.26 -0.77
C TRP A 205 16.07 0.88 -0.12
N ALA A 206 16.16 -0.30 0.52
CA ALA A 206 17.42 -0.81 1.07
C ALA A 206 17.46 -2.34 1.12
N PHE A 207 18.66 -2.90 1.24
CA PHE A 207 18.84 -4.30 1.62
C PHE A 207 19.10 -4.42 3.12
N ILE A 208 18.38 -5.32 3.78
CA ILE A 208 18.59 -5.69 5.19
C ILE A 208 18.83 -7.19 5.33
N GLU A 209 19.34 -7.62 6.49
CA GLU A 209 19.40 -9.03 6.85
C GLU A 209 18.13 -9.47 7.59
N ILE A 210 17.83 -10.77 7.61
CA ILE A 210 16.72 -11.31 8.42
C ILE A 210 17.23 -11.55 9.85
N LYS A 211 17.41 -10.44 10.57
CA LYS A 211 17.84 -10.41 11.97
C LYS A 211 17.00 -9.38 12.73
N PRO A 212 16.93 -9.45 14.06
CA PRO A 212 16.21 -8.45 14.83
C PRO A 212 16.74 -7.02 14.62
N ASP A 213 15.87 -6.04 14.83
CA ASP A 213 16.21 -4.62 15.02
C ASP A 213 17.02 -3.96 13.88
N GLN A 214 16.74 -4.34 12.63
CA GLN A 214 17.31 -3.70 11.45
C GLN A 214 16.78 -2.28 11.25
N LYS A 215 17.54 -1.49 10.47
CA LYS A 215 17.21 -0.12 10.08
C LYS A 215 17.49 0.10 8.59
N ILE A 216 16.82 1.08 8.00
CA ILE A 216 17.03 1.51 6.60
C ILE A 216 18.14 2.57 6.56
N ASP A 217 19.37 2.15 6.85
CA ASP A 217 20.52 3.08 6.93
C ASP A 217 21.22 3.25 5.57
N LYS A 218 21.31 2.18 4.77
CA LYS A 218 22.01 2.14 3.48
C LYS A 218 21.01 2.12 2.33
N LYS A 219 20.52 3.31 1.99
CA LYS A 219 19.52 3.51 0.94
C LYS A 219 20.12 3.28 -0.45
N LEU A 220 19.34 2.69 -1.35
CA LEU A 220 19.66 2.58 -2.77
C LEU A 220 19.40 3.95 -3.44
N PRO A 221 20.33 4.46 -4.27
CA PRO A 221 20.19 5.75 -4.95
C PRO A 221 19.24 5.63 -6.16
N THR A 222 17.98 5.29 -5.91
CA THR A 222 16.98 5.07 -6.97
C THR A 222 16.60 6.35 -7.71
N SER A 223 16.81 7.53 -7.11
CA SER A 223 16.61 8.84 -7.74
C SER A 223 17.57 9.12 -8.90
N GLU A 224 18.68 8.40 -8.99
CA GLU A 224 19.66 8.54 -10.07
C GLU A 224 19.37 7.60 -11.24
N LEU A 225 18.39 6.71 -11.11
CA LEU A 225 17.97 5.83 -12.19
C LEU A 225 17.24 6.64 -13.25
N THR A 226 17.78 6.61 -14.46
CA THR A 226 17.20 7.28 -15.63
C THR A 226 16.87 6.24 -16.69
N MET A 227 15.82 6.50 -17.45
CA MET A 227 15.47 5.71 -18.64
C MET A 227 15.25 6.66 -19.81
N THR A 228 15.65 6.22 -21.01
CA THR A 228 15.28 6.92 -22.24
C THR A 228 13.91 6.44 -22.66
N VAL A 229 12.98 7.38 -22.83
CA VAL A 229 11.61 7.09 -23.27
C VAL A 229 11.42 7.58 -24.70
N GLU A 230 10.63 6.82 -25.47
CA GLU A 230 10.11 7.24 -26.77
C GLU A 230 8.58 7.33 -26.65
N PRO A 231 8.04 8.51 -26.27
CA PRO A 231 6.62 8.63 -25.94
C PRO A 231 5.68 8.12 -27.05
N PRO A 232 5.90 8.44 -28.35
CA PRO A 232 5.03 7.90 -29.41
C PRO A 232 5.05 6.37 -29.53
N ALA A 233 6.15 5.70 -29.19
CA ALA A 233 6.21 4.24 -29.18
C ALA A 233 5.48 3.67 -27.95
N GLU A 234 5.70 4.25 -26.77
CA GLU A 234 5.01 3.87 -25.54
C GLU A 234 3.50 4.09 -25.64
N TRP A 235 3.04 5.21 -26.21
CA TRP A 235 1.61 5.49 -26.37
C TRP A 235 0.90 4.46 -27.26
N ARG A 236 1.55 4.00 -28.33
CA ARG A 236 1.02 2.91 -29.19
C ARG A 236 0.95 1.59 -28.42
N GLN A 237 1.90 1.33 -27.53
CA GLN A 237 1.89 0.17 -26.66
C GLN A 237 0.74 0.27 -25.63
N ILE A 238 0.61 1.40 -24.94
CA ILE A 238 -0.46 1.65 -23.96
C ILE A 238 -1.85 1.52 -24.60
N PHE A 239 -2.06 2.13 -25.77
CA PHE A 239 -3.31 1.99 -26.52
C PHE A 239 -3.58 0.53 -26.90
N THR A 240 -2.56 -0.19 -27.36
CA THR A 240 -2.69 -1.60 -27.71
C THR A 240 -3.09 -2.44 -26.50
N ASP A 241 -2.54 -2.15 -25.33
CA ASP A 241 -2.89 -2.85 -24.09
C ASP A 241 -4.30 -2.49 -23.62
N ALA A 242 -4.70 -1.22 -23.68
CA ALA A 242 -6.09 -0.81 -23.39
C ALA A 242 -7.08 -1.56 -24.29
N TRP A 243 -6.80 -1.62 -25.60
CA TRP A 243 -7.59 -2.39 -26.55
C TRP A 243 -7.63 -3.90 -26.20
N ARG A 244 -6.50 -4.49 -25.79
CA ARG A 244 -6.42 -5.90 -25.37
C ARG A 244 -7.19 -6.17 -24.09
N PHE A 245 -7.09 -5.28 -23.09
CA PHE A 245 -7.79 -5.45 -21.82
C PHE A 245 -9.30 -5.50 -22.02
N GLU A 246 -9.86 -4.61 -22.82
CA GLU A 246 -11.27 -4.71 -23.18
C GLU A 246 -11.56 -6.00 -23.95
N ARG A 247 -10.76 -6.36 -24.95
CA ARG A 247 -10.97 -7.60 -25.73
C ARG A 247 -10.99 -8.85 -24.84
N ASP A 248 -10.08 -8.93 -23.88
CA ASP A 248 -9.79 -10.16 -23.12
C ASP A 248 -10.57 -10.24 -21.79
N MET A 249 -10.92 -9.10 -21.20
CA MET A 249 -11.49 -9.02 -19.84
C MET A 249 -12.86 -8.36 -19.77
N PHE A 250 -13.39 -7.84 -20.88
CA PHE A 250 -14.75 -7.30 -20.90
C PHE A 250 -15.78 -8.41 -20.67
N TYR A 251 -16.82 -8.08 -19.91
CA TYR A 251 -17.76 -9.08 -19.38
C TYR A 251 -18.58 -9.79 -20.46
N ASP A 252 -18.84 -9.12 -21.59
CA ASP A 252 -19.41 -9.73 -22.79
C ASP A 252 -18.29 -10.11 -23.76
N PRO A 253 -17.99 -11.41 -23.96
CA PRO A 253 -16.95 -11.84 -24.90
C PRO A 253 -17.19 -11.41 -26.35
N LYS A 254 -18.40 -10.98 -26.71
CA LYS A 254 -18.73 -10.45 -28.03
C LYS A 254 -18.62 -8.92 -28.12
N LEU A 255 -18.20 -8.25 -27.05
CA LEU A 255 -17.95 -6.81 -27.01
C LEU A 255 -19.17 -5.98 -27.47
N HIS A 256 -20.37 -6.40 -27.05
CA HIS A 256 -21.65 -5.83 -27.50
C HIS A 256 -21.82 -5.80 -29.03
N GLN A 257 -21.20 -6.75 -29.74
CA GLN A 257 -21.21 -6.87 -31.20
C GLN A 257 -20.44 -5.76 -31.93
N VAL A 258 -19.64 -4.96 -31.20
CA VAL A 258 -18.73 -3.98 -31.80
C VAL A 258 -17.61 -4.71 -32.53
N ASP A 259 -17.33 -4.32 -33.77
CA ASP A 259 -16.14 -4.80 -34.47
C ASP A 259 -14.88 -4.16 -33.87
N TRP A 260 -14.38 -4.82 -32.83
CA TRP A 260 -13.29 -4.31 -32.03
C TRP A 260 -11.96 -4.22 -32.78
N ASN A 261 -11.73 -5.09 -33.76
CA ASN A 261 -10.53 -5.01 -34.59
C ASN A 261 -10.56 -3.75 -35.46
N THR A 262 -11.73 -3.42 -36.03
CA THR A 262 -11.90 -2.17 -36.77
C THR A 262 -11.69 -0.95 -35.86
N MET A 263 -12.17 -0.99 -34.61
CA MET A 263 -11.93 0.10 -33.65
C MET A 263 -10.44 0.30 -33.35
N ARG A 264 -9.66 -0.78 -33.20
CA ARG A 264 -8.21 -0.70 -33.02
C ARG A 264 -7.53 0.11 -34.13
N VAL A 265 -7.90 -0.16 -35.38
CA VAL A 265 -7.30 0.48 -36.56
C VAL A 265 -7.72 1.95 -36.62
N ARG A 266 -9.02 2.22 -36.43
CA ARG A 266 -9.58 3.58 -36.50
C ARG A 266 -8.95 4.49 -35.46
N TYR A 267 -9.00 4.10 -34.18
CA TYR A 267 -8.51 4.92 -33.08
C TYR A 267 -6.98 4.93 -32.98
N GLY A 268 -6.33 3.82 -33.32
CA GLY A 268 -4.87 3.73 -33.32
C GLY A 268 -4.20 4.73 -34.26
N LYS A 269 -4.86 5.07 -35.38
CA LYS A 269 -4.38 6.10 -36.31
C LYS A 269 -4.35 7.51 -35.68
N LEU A 270 -5.25 7.81 -34.75
CA LEU A 270 -5.32 9.11 -34.09
C LEU A 270 -4.14 9.36 -33.14
N LEU A 271 -3.38 8.32 -32.79
CA LEU A 271 -2.17 8.45 -31.98
C LEU A 271 -1.05 9.19 -32.72
N ASP A 272 -1.07 9.21 -34.06
CA ASP A 272 -0.06 9.90 -34.85
C ASP A 272 -0.12 11.43 -34.67
N ASP A 273 -1.30 11.94 -34.27
CA ASP A 273 -1.54 13.35 -33.97
C ASP A 273 -1.46 13.69 -32.47
N SER A 274 -1.20 12.70 -31.62
CA SER A 274 -1.06 12.92 -30.17
C SER A 274 0.28 13.60 -29.87
N VAL A 275 0.25 14.63 -29.03
CA VAL A 275 1.46 15.36 -28.61
C VAL A 275 1.68 15.31 -27.10
N THR A 276 0.65 14.96 -26.34
CA THR A 276 0.68 14.80 -24.89
C THR A 276 0.06 13.49 -24.46
N ARG A 277 0.34 13.08 -23.21
CA ARG A 277 -0.34 11.92 -22.60
C ARG A 277 -1.85 12.15 -22.45
N TRP A 278 -2.31 13.40 -22.43
CA TRP A 278 -3.73 13.76 -22.42
C TRP A 278 -4.45 13.39 -23.73
N ASP A 279 -3.81 13.61 -24.88
CA ASP A 279 -4.38 13.25 -26.19
C ASP A 279 -4.58 11.74 -26.29
N VAL A 280 -3.60 10.96 -25.83
CA VAL A 280 -3.68 9.50 -25.79
C VAL A 280 -4.81 9.04 -24.86
N ASN A 281 -4.97 9.68 -23.70
CA ASN A 281 -6.08 9.40 -22.79
C ASN A 281 -7.43 9.71 -23.44
N PHE A 282 -7.53 10.78 -24.23
CA PHE A 282 -8.73 11.10 -24.99
C PHE A 282 -9.03 10.01 -26.02
N VAL A 283 -8.05 9.62 -26.85
CA VAL A 283 -8.19 8.56 -27.86
C VAL A 283 -8.60 7.22 -27.23
N ILE A 284 -8.00 6.84 -26.11
CA ILE A 284 -8.39 5.63 -25.36
C ILE A 284 -9.83 5.74 -24.85
N GLY A 285 -10.21 6.92 -24.33
CA GLY A 285 -11.58 7.17 -23.88
C GLY A 285 -12.61 6.99 -24.98
N GLU A 286 -12.34 7.53 -26.17
CA GLU A 286 -13.22 7.36 -27.32
C GLU A 286 -13.26 5.90 -27.81
N LEU A 287 -12.11 5.19 -27.80
CA LEU A 287 -12.06 3.76 -28.13
C LEU A 287 -12.97 2.95 -27.19
N ILE A 288 -12.82 3.10 -25.88
CA ILE A 288 -13.58 2.28 -24.92
C ILE A 288 -15.05 2.70 -24.85
N ALA A 289 -15.39 3.93 -25.25
CA ALA A 289 -16.77 4.40 -25.32
C ALA A 289 -17.60 3.64 -26.38
N GLU A 290 -16.99 3.13 -27.45
CA GLU A 290 -17.67 2.31 -28.47
C GLU A 290 -18.37 1.07 -27.88
N LEU A 291 -17.86 0.57 -26.74
CA LEU A 291 -18.46 -0.57 -26.03
C LEU A 291 -19.77 -0.21 -25.32
N ASN A 292 -20.17 1.07 -25.27
CA ASN A 292 -21.45 1.50 -24.67
C ASN A 292 -21.68 0.93 -23.25
N SER A 293 -20.64 0.89 -22.44
CA SER A 293 -20.68 0.37 -21.07
C SER A 293 -20.32 1.45 -20.05
N SER A 294 -21.01 1.40 -18.90
CA SER A 294 -20.53 2.10 -17.70
C SER A 294 -19.25 1.46 -17.16
N HIS A 295 -18.53 2.15 -16.27
CA HIS A 295 -17.31 1.64 -15.62
C HIS A 295 -16.12 1.33 -16.54
N SER A 296 -16.21 1.74 -17.81
CA SER A 296 -15.08 1.85 -18.73
C SER A 296 -14.44 3.22 -18.56
N TYR A 297 -13.55 3.35 -17.58
CA TYR A 297 -12.88 4.61 -17.25
C TYR A 297 -11.46 4.64 -17.81
N ARG A 298 -10.99 5.85 -18.13
CA ARG A 298 -9.60 6.12 -18.51
C ARG A 298 -9.02 7.22 -17.64
N GLY A 299 -7.70 7.25 -17.46
CA GLY A 299 -7.03 8.35 -16.77
C GLY A 299 -5.61 8.04 -16.34
N GLY A 300 -4.92 9.06 -15.83
CA GLY A 300 -3.58 8.94 -15.26
C GLY A 300 -2.46 8.74 -16.28
N GLY A 301 -1.36 8.19 -15.79
CA GLY A 301 -0.07 8.13 -16.48
C GLY A 301 0.75 9.42 -16.31
N ASP A 302 1.76 9.57 -17.15
CA ASP A 302 2.69 10.70 -17.16
C ASP A 302 2.06 11.94 -17.81
N VAL A 303 1.00 12.45 -17.17
CA VAL A 303 0.29 13.66 -17.58
C VAL A 303 0.88 14.90 -16.93
N GLU A 304 0.90 16.01 -17.65
CA GLU A 304 1.22 17.31 -17.08
C GLU A 304 0.15 17.69 -16.05
N LYS A 305 0.60 18.04 -14.84
CA LYS A 305 -0.27 18.55 -13.78
C LYS A 305 0.17 19.97 -13.42
N PRO A 306 -0.70 20.98 -13.53
CA PRO A 306 -0.38 22.30 -13.02
C PRO A 306 -0.22 22.24 -11.49
N LEU A 307 0.47 23.22 -10.94
CA LEU A 307 0.47 23.45 -9.49
C LEU A 307 -0.97 23.77 -9.05
N ASP A 308 -1.54 22.90 -8.23
CA ASP A 308 -2.85 23.14 -7.64
C ASP A 308 -2.69 24.07 -6.43
N THR A 309 -3.53 25.11 -6.37
CA THR A 309 -3.53 26.08 -5.27
C THR A 309 -4.88 26.02 -4.59
N GLY A 310 -4.95 25.32 -3.45
CA GLY A 310 -6.18 25.18 -2.68
C GLY A 310 -6.72 26.52 -2.19
N VAL A 311 -8.04 26.67 -2.19
CA VAL A 311 -8.75 27.86 -1.71
C VAL A 311 -9.25 27.62 -0.29
N GLY A 312 -9.09 28.62 0.59
CA GLY A 312 -9.63 28.59 1.95
C GLY A 312 -11.14 28.83 1.96
N LEU A 313 -11.91 27.83 2.36
CA LEU A 313 -13.36 27.85 2.36
C LEU A 313 -13.95 28.12 3.76
N LEU A 314 -15.13 28.74 3.85
CA LEU A 314 -15.72 29.22 5.12
C LEU A 314 -17.04 28.54 5.52
N GLY A 315 -17.49 27.57 4.73
CA GLY A 315 -18.79 26.93 4.86
C GLY A 315 -19.94 27.90 4.65
N VAL A 316 -19.88 28.78 3.64
CA VAL A 316 -20.90 29.82 3.41
C VAL A 316 -21.29 29.97 1.95
N ASP A 317 -22.46 30.55 1.73
CA ASP A 317 -22.83 31.14 0.45
C ASP A 317 -22.79 32.67 0.58
N PHE A 318 -22.10 33.34 -0.35
CA PHE A 318 -22.04 34.80 -0.40
C PHE A 318 -23.13 35.38 -1.31
N ALA A 319 -23.54 36.61 -1.03
CA ALA A 319 -24.28 37.46 -1.96
C ALA A 319 -23.62 38.85 -2.01
N VAL A 320 -23.69 39.51 -3.16
CA VAL A 320 -23.31 40.94 -3.25
C VAL A 320 -24.52 41.77 -2.82
N ASP A 321 -24.33 42.61 -1.81
CA ASP A 321 -25.34 43.54 -1.34
C ASP A 321 -24.68 44.84 -0.86
N SER A 322 -25.25 45.97 -1.28
CA SER A 322 -24.80 47.30 -0.87
C SER A 322 -23.29 47.55 -1.09
N GLY A 323 -22.73 46.99 -2.18
CA GLY A 323 -21.33 47.18 -2.55
C GLY A 323 -20.32 46.36 -1.75
N ALA A 324 -20.76 45.37 -0.97
CA ALA A 324 -19.90 44.46 -0.21
C ALA A 324 -20.44 43.00 -0.25
N TYR A 325 -19.61 42.03 0.15
CA TYR A 325 -20.05 40.63 0.24
C TYR A 325 -20.79 40.38 1.55
N ARG A 326 -22.09 40.09 1.45
CA ARG A 326 -22.93 39.65 2.55
C ARG A 326 -22.88 38.13 2.67
N ILE A 327 -22.78 37.62 3.89
CA ILE A 327 -22.90 36.19 4.19
C ILE A 327 -24.38 35.84 4.07
N ALA A 328 -24.78 35.28 2.93
CA ALA A 328 -26.17 34.98 2.64
C ALA A 328 -26.66 33.75 3.40
N ARG A 329 -25.79 32.74 3.53
CA ARG A 329 -26.07 31.51 4.25
C ARG A 329 -24.81 30.99 4.90
N ILE A 330 -24.93 30.44 6.10
CA ILE A 330 -23.87 29.66 6.73
C ILE A 330 -24.32 28.19 6.74
N LEU A 331 -23.50 27.32 6.18
CA LEU A 331 -23.77 25.90 6.06
C LEU A 331 -23.68 25.22 7.43
N ARG A 332 -24.70 24.43 7.76
CA ARG A 332 -24.81 23.70 9.03
C ARG A 332 -25.34 22.30 8.76
N GLY A 333 -24.62 21.28 9.21
CA GLY A 333 -25.14 19.92 9.37
C GLY A 333 -26.11 19.84 10.56
N ALA A 334 -26.45 18.61 10.97
CA ALA A 334 -27.27 18.42 12.15
C ALA A 334 -26.51 18.89 13.42
N PRO A 335 -27.22 19.31 14.49
CA PRO A 335 -26.57 19.84 15.70
C PRO A 335 -25.60 18.86 16.38
N TYR A 336 -25.81 17.55 16.19
CA TYR A 336 -24.99 16.48 16.73
C TYR A 336 -23.84 16.05 15.80
N ASP A 337 -23.77 16.56 14.56
CA ASP A 337 -22.69 16.23 13.64
C ASP A 337 -21.38 16.91 14.08
N ASN A 338 -20.31 16.13 14.16
CA ASN A 338 -18.98 16.57 14.56
C ASN A 338 -17.90 16.31 13.48
N GLU A 339 -18.29 15.80 12.31
CA GLU A 339 -17.36 15.44 11.23
C GLU A 339 -16.74 16.67 10.56
N VAL A 340 -17.56 17.66 10.18
CA VAL A 340 -17.12 18.94 9.60
C VAL A 340 -18.13 20.03 9.93
N ARG A 341 -17.65 21.24 10.21
CA ARG A 341 -18.48 22.41 10.55
C ARG A 341 -17.98 23.65 9.81
N SER A 342 -18.87 24.60 9.55
CA SER A 342 -18.45 25.91 9.05
C SER A 342 -17.56 26.59 10.09
N PRO A 343 -16.40 27.13 9.71
CA PRO A 343 -15.54 27.90 10.60
C PRO A 343 -16.25 29.08 11.28
N LEU A 344 -17.31 29.62 10.66
CA LEU A 344 -18.04 30.76 11.20
C LEU A 344 -19.02 30.42 12.33
N VAL A 345 -19.34 29.13 12.52
CA VAL A 345 -20.21 28.67 13.61
C VAL A 345 -19.44 28.14 14.82
N GLU A 346 -18.11 28.24 14.80
CA GLU A 346 -17.32 27.88 15.96
C GLU A 346 -17.65 28.77 17.17
N PRO A 347 -17.62 28.21 18.40
CA PRO A 347 -17.86 28.97 19.62
C PRO A 347 -16.96 30.21 19.70
N GLY A 348 -17.56 31.38 19.91
CA GLY A 348 -16.84 32.65 20.09
C GLY A 348 -16.61 33.46 18.82
N ILE A 349 -16.81 32.90 17.61
CA ILE A 349 -16.65 33.64 16.35
C ILE A 349 -17.76 34.69 16.17
N ASN A 350 -18.99 34.39 16.60
CA ASN A 350 -20.14 35.29 16.65
C ASN A 350 -20.49 35.97 15.30
N VAL A 351 -20.23 35.29 14.18
CA VAL A 351 -20.64 35.74 12.83
C VAL A 351 -21.99 35.12 12.49
N LYS A 352 -22.91 35.92 11.94
CA LYS A 352 -24.24 35.46 11.56
C LYS A 352 -24.54 35.72 10.08
N GLU A 353 -25.53 35.00 9.58
CA GLU A 353 -26.11 35.29 8.27
C GLU A 353 -26.61 36.73 8.25
N GLY A 354 -26.32 37.43 7.16
CA GLY A 354 -26.57 38.86 7.01
C GLY A 354 -25.42 39.77 7.41
N ASP A 355 -24.39 39.30 8.12
CA ASP A 355 -23.17 40.08 8.29
C ASP A 355 -22.39 40.20 6.96
N TRP A 356 -21.58 41.24 6.83
CA TRP A 356 -20.69 41.48 5.69
C TRP A 356 -19.26 41.08 6.00
N LEU A 357 -18.61 40.44 5.03
CA LEU A 357 -17.18 40.21 5.01
C LEU A 357 -16.51 41.35 4.21
N LEU A 358 -15.58 42.05 4.85
CA LEU A 358 -15.01 43.31 4.35
C LEU A 358 -13.53 43.21 4.03
N ALA A 359 -12.77 42.39 4.78
CA ALA A 359 -11.36 42.11 4.50
C ALA A 359 -11.00 40.65 4.83
N VAL A 360 -10.02 40.11 4.11
CA VAL A 360 -9.31 38.87 4.46
C VAL A 360 -7.84 39.22 4.68
N ASN A 361 -7.28 38.86 5.82
CA ASN A 361 -5.92 39.23 6.22
C ASN A 361 -5.64 40.73 6.03
N ARG A 362 -6.60 41.57 6.46
CA ARG A 362 -6.58 43.05 6.33
C ARG A 362 -6.53 43.59 4.89
N THR A 363 -6.67 42.72 3.90
CA THR A 363 -6.82 43.14 2.50
C THR A 363 -8.32 43.27 2.20
N PRO A 364 -8.82 44.48 1.90
CA PRO A 364 -10.23 44.68 1.58
C PRO A 364 -10.67 43.83 0.38
N LEU A 365 -11.89 43.30 0.43
CA LEU A 365 -12.45 42.56 -0.70
C LEU A 365 -12.88 43.52 -1.82
N ASP A 366 -12.68 43.10 -3.08
CA ASP A 366 -13.21 43.78 -4.26
C ASP A 366 -14.45 43.05 -4.77
N VAL A 367 -15.62 43.69 -4.73
CA VAL A 367 -16.88 43.10 -5.21
C VAL A 367 -16.96 42.86 -6.71
N LYS A 368 -15.96 43.28 -7.49
CA LYS A 368 -15.84 42.98 -8.92
C LYS A 368 -15.18 41.63 -9.19
N THR A 369 -14.54 41.01 -8.21
CA THR A 369 -13.92 39.69 -8.36
C THR A 369 -14.81 38.61 -7.72
N ASP A 370 -14.35 37.38 -7.70
CA ASP A 370 -15.01 36.33 -6.91
C ASP A 370 -14.61 36.49 -5.43
N PRO A 371 -15.54 36.39 -4.45
CA PRO A 371 -15.18 36.53 -3.03
C PRO A 371 -14.09 35.55 -2.57
N TRP A 372 -13.99 34.39 -3.22
CA TRP A 372 -13.00 33.37 -2.91
C TRP A 372 -11.60 33.69 -3.46
N ALA A 373 -11.46 34.68 -4.34
CA ALA A 373 -10.14 35.11 -4.84
C ALA A 373 -9.22 35.56 -3.70
N ALA A 374 -9.77 36.21 -2.67
CA ALA A 374 -9.03 36.62 -1.47
C ALA A 374 -8.55 35.44 -0.59
N PHE A 375 -9.03 34.22 -0.87
CA PHE A 375 -8.72 33.00 -0.13
C PHE A 375 -7.83 32.02 -0.92
N ALA A 376 -7.34 32.40 -2.09
CA ALA A 376 -6.43 31.58 -2.88
C ALA A 376 -5.15 31.26 -2.10
N GLY A 377 -4.78 29.97 -2.03
CA GLY A 377 -3.60 29.49 -1.29
C GLY A 377 -3.82 29.39 0.22
N LEU A 378 -5.04 29.64 0.71
CA LEU A 378 -5.35 29.64 2.14
C LEU A 378 -6.07 28.37 2.61
N ALA A 379 -6.21 27.32 1.79
CA ALA A 379 -6.83 26.06 2.21
C ALA A 379 -6.21 25.48 3.50
N GLY A 380 -7.03 25.22 4.51
CA GLY A 380 -6.58 24.69 5.81
C GLY A 380 -5.71 25.67 6.60
N LYS A 381 -5.74 26.96 6.28
CA LYS A 381 -4.96 27.99 6.97
C LYS A 381 -5.87 28.83 7.86
N THR A 382 -5.29 29.30 8.96
CA THR A 382 -5.89 30.36 9.79
C THR A 382 -5.86 31.69 9.05
N VAL A 383 -7.00 32.37 8.99
CA VAL A 383 -7.16 33.67 8.34
C VAL A 383 -7.82 34.66 9.29
N LEU A 384 -7.51 35.94 9.11
CA LEU A 384 -8.13 37.04 9.83
C LEU A 384 -9.23 37.65 8.97
N LEU A 385 -10.49 37.47 9.35
CA LEU A 385 -11.64 38.06 8.67
C LEU A 385 -12.02 39.37 9.33
N THR A 386 -12.22 40.42 8.55
CA THR A 386 -12.86 41.66 9.03
C THR A 386 -14.35 41.59 8.66
N VAL A 387 -15.20 41.54 9.67
CA VAL A 387 -16.65 41.35 9.53
C VAL A 387 -17.42 42.46 10.22
N ASN A 388 -18.61 42.77 9.70
CA ASN A 388 -19.48 43.77 10.31
C ASN A 388 -20.97 43.49 10.04
N SER A 389 -21.83 44.01 10.90
CA SER A 389 -23.29 44.04 10.69
C SER A 389 -23.76 45.09 9.66
N LYS A 390 -22.81 45.84 9.07
CA LYS A 390 -23.05 46.89 8.06
C LYS A 390 -21.99 46.78 6.94
N PRO A 391 -22.28 47.23 5.71
CA PRO A 391 -21.33 47.21 4.59
C PRO A 391 -20.28 48.34 4.69
N THR A 392 -19.68 48.54 5.86
CA THR A 392 -18.67 49.59 6.10
C THR A 392 -17.60 49.09 7.07
N MET A 393 -16.37 49.60 6.94
CA MET A 393 -15.27 49.33 7.88
C MET A 393 -15.54 49.94 9.27
N GLU A 394 -16.41 50.95 9.37
CA GLU A 394 -16.71 51.59 10.64
C GLU A 394 -17.45 50.63 11.58
N GLY A 395 -16.85 50.38 12.75
CA GLY A 395 -17.37 49.42 13.73
C GLY A 395 -17.17 47.95 13.33
N ALA A 396 -16.40 47.67 12.27
CA ALA A 396 -16.03 46.31 11.93
C ALA A 396 -15.11 45.70 12.99
N ARG A 397 -15.16 44.37 13.11
CA ARG A 397 -14.32 43.60 14.04
C ARG A 397 -13.54 42.55 13.29
N GLU A 398 -12.37 42.19 13.82
CA GLU A 398 -11.55 41.12 13.28
C GLU A 398 -11.87 39.79 14.00
N VAL A 399 -11.95 38.69 13.26
CA VAL A 399 -12.06 37.32 13.80
C VAL A 399 -11.05 36.40 13.14
N LEU A 400 -10.43 35.52 13.93
CA LEU A 400 -9.57 34.46 13.42
C LEU A 400 -10.40 33.20 13.22
N VAL A 401 -10.27 32.57 12.05
CA VAL A 401 -10.90 31.28 11.76
C VAL A 401 -9.93 30.40 11.00
N GLU A 402 -9.97 29.09 11.22
CA GLU A 402 -9.30 28.12 10.36
C GLU A 402 -10.20 27.79 9.17
N THR A 403 -9.73 28.04 7.95
CA THR A 403 -10.51 27.75 6.74
C THR A 403 -10.53 26.25 6.45
N LEU A 404 -11.59 25.81 5.76
CA LEU A 404 -11.68 24.46 5.23
C LEU A 404 -10.88 24.35 3.93
N SER A 405 -10.31 23.17 3.65
CA SER A 405 -9.75 22.83 2.34
C SER A 405 -10.79 22.24 1.38
N ASP A 406 -11.92 21.76 1.89
CA ASP A 406 -13.06 21.24 1.14
C ASP A 406 -14.37 21.51 1.91
N GLU A 407 -15.45 21.80 1.18
CA GLU A 407 -16.80 21.95 1.73
C GLU A 407 -17.78 20.87 1.24
N GLY A 408 -17.35 19.93 0.38
CA GLY A 408 -18.23 18.93 -0.22
C GLY A 408 -19.00 18.14 0.82
N ARG A 409 -18.32 17.66 1.86
CA ARG A 409 -18.96 16.95 2.97
C ARG A 409 -19.89 17.85 3.80
N LEU A 410 -19.47 19.08 4.10
CA LEU A 410 -20.28 20.05 4.85
C LEU A 410 -21.58 20.40 4.12
N ARG A 411 -21.50 20.64 2.81
CA ARG A 411 -22.66 20.89 1.94
C ARG A 411 -23.60 19.68 1.91
N ASN A 412 -23.05 18.47 1.82
CA ASN A 412 -23.84 17.25 1.88
C ASN A 412 -24.58 17.09 3.22
N LEU A 413 -23.90 17.27 4.36
CA LEU A 413 -24.52 17.24 5.69
C LEU A 413 -25.63 18.29 5.84
N ALA A 414 -25.36 19.52 5.38
CA ALA A 414 -26.36 20.59 5.41
C ALA A 414 -27.59 20.29 4.53
N TRP A 415 -27.40 19.60 3.41
CA TRP A 415 -28.50 19.13 2.58
C TRP A 415 -29.29 18.01 3.27
N ILE A 416 -28.62 17.00 3.84
CA ILE A 416 -29.26 15.89 4.57
C ILE A 416 -30.11 16.44 5.72
N GLU A 417 -29.52 17.30 6.56
CA GLU A 417 -30.23 17.89 7.69
C GLU A 417 -31.42 18.74 7.22
N GLY A 418 -31.23 19.53 6.16
CA GLY A 418 -32.33 20.30 5.56
C GLY A 418 -33.48 19.40 5.10
N LYS A 419 -33.20 18.26 4.46
CA LYS A 419 -34.23 17.29 4.08
C LYS A 419 -34.90 16.63 5.29
N ARG A 420 -34.11 16.25 6.31
CA ARG A 420 -34.63 15.68 7.57
C ARG A 420 -35.62 16.64 8.24
N GLN A 421 -35.26 17.92 8.35
CA GLN A 421 -36.11 18.96 8.93
C GLN A 421 -37.41 19.18 8.13
N VAL A 422 -37.31 19.20 6.80
CA VAL A 422 -38.50 19.32 5.93
C VAL A 422 -39.46 18.15 6.14
N VAL A 423 -38.96 16.91 6.15
CA VAL A 423 -39.79 15.72 6.40
C VAL A 423 -40.44 15.81 7.77
N ALA A 424 -39.67 16.10 8.83
CA ALA A 424 -40.18 16.22 10.19
C ALA A 424 -41.29 17.28 10.33
N LYS A 425 -41.20 18.38 9.57
CA LYS A 425 -42.21 19.44 9.56
C LYS A 425 -43.48 19.04 8.80
N LEU A 426 -43.35 18.30 7.70
CA LEU A 426 -44.48 17.94 6.83
C LEU A 426 -45.19 16.65 7.26
N SER A 427 -44.57 15.84 8.12
CA SER A 427 -45.15 14.59 8.65
C SER A 427 -45.79 14.76 10.04
N GLN A 428 -45.83 15.97 10.57
CA GLN A 428 -46.65 16.37 11.73
C GLN A 428 -48.00 16.84 11.23
#